data_AF-A0A7Y0AIW8-F1
#
_entry.id   AF-A0A7Y0AIW8-F1
#
_cell.length_a   1.000
_cell.length_b   1.000
_cell.length_c   1.000
_cell.angle_alpha   90.00
_cell.angle_beta   90.00
_cell.angle_gamma   90.00
#
_symmetry.space_group_name_H-M   'P 1'
#
loop_
_entity.id
_entity.type
_entity.pdbx_description
1 polymer ?
#
loop_
_entity_poly.entity_id
_entity_poly.type
_entity_poly.pdbx_seq_one_letter_code
_entity_poly.pdbx_strand_id
1 'polypeptide(L)'
;MHPLLIAGLATGVAKLILDQAEDQARQLDSTYMQTGKKCGGTTLRIKNSIDKIMDQHRYAKIGKTVQPAKRFQATDYRDYHTMYVVYETTSDAFIKHYESYFINKYSKQLDNKHENSTGRLATVKGKHYLYVVVAD
;
A
#
# COMPACT_ATOMS: atom_id res chain seq x y z
N MET A 1 -8.93 26.17 -16.04
CA MET A 1 -9.04 25.72 -14.64
C MET A 1 -7.84 24.82 -14.36
N HIS A 2 -6.85 25.32 -13.64
CA HIS A 2 -5.62 24.59 -13.32
C HIS A 2 -5.86 23.72 -12.07
N PRO A 3 -5.60 22.40 -12.09
CA PRO A 3 -5.58 21.61 -10.87
C PRO A 3 -4.33 21.98 -10.06
N LEU A 4 -4.54 22.64 -8.92
CA LEU A 4 -3.50 22.95 -7.95
C LEU A 4 -2.95 21.64 -7.35
N LEU A 5 -1.67 21.37 -7.67
CA LEU A 5 -0.61 20.94 -6.76
C LEU A 5 -1.06 20.21 -5.47
N ILE A 6 -1.22 18.88 -5.57
CA ILE A 6 -0.99 17.94 -4.45
C ILE A 6 0.28 17.13 -4.77
N ALA A 7 1.39 17.81 -5.09
CA ALA A 7 2.66 17.15 -5.45
C ALA A 7 3.70 17.17 -4.32
N GLY A 8 3.58 18.09 -3.35
CA GLY A 8 4.61 18.31 -2.32
C GLY A 8 4.50 17.43 -1.06
N LEU A 9 3.31 16.95 -0.71
CA LEU A 9 3.09 16.08 0.46
C LEU A 9 3.38 14.60 0.16
N ALA A 10 3.08 14.18 -1.08
CA ALA A 10 3.31 12.83 -1.57
C ALA A 10 4.80 12.44 -1.56
N THR A 11 5.68 13.32 -2.04
CA THR A 11 7.13 13.05 -2.17
C THR A 11 7.83 12.85 -0.82
N GLY A 12 7.47 13.60 0.21
CA GLY A 12 8.09 13.48 1.53
C GLY A 12 7.57 12.31 2.36
N VAL A 13 6.35 11.83 2.12
CA VAL A 13 5.81 10.61 2.75
C VAL A 13 6.32 9.37 2.01
N ALA A 14 6.38 9.44 0.68
CA ALA A 14 6.99 8.46 -0.19
C ALA A 14 8.41 8.13 0.27
N LYS A 15 9.24 9.16 0.43
CA LYS A 15 10.63 9.00 0.88
C LYS A 15 10.73 8.33 2.23
N LEU A 16 9.88 8.66 3.21
CA LEU A 16 9.93 8.02 4.54
C LEU A 16 9.34 6.60 4.59
N ILE A 17 8.40 6.27 3.70
CA ILE A 17 7.95 4.88 3.50
C ILE A 17 9.06 4.08 2.83
N LEU A 18 9.77 4.69 1.88
CA LEU A 18 10.97 4.15 1.23
C LEU A 18 12.11 3.98 2.24
N ASP A 19 12.42 4.95 3.11
CA ASP A 19 13.46 4.86 4.16
C ASP A 19 13.18 3.72 5.18
N GLN A 20 11.95 3.22 5.28
CA GLN A 20 11.61 2.01 6.05
C GLN A 20 11.50 0.75 5.18
N ALA A 21 11.35 0.90 3.87
CA ALA A 21 11.31 -0.16 2.86
C ALA A 21 12.65 -0.32 2.12
N GLU A 22 13.72 0.27 2.66
CA GLU A 22 14.81 0.95 1.94
C GLU A 22 15.72 0.08 1.09
N ASP A 23 15.49 -1.22 0.98
CA ASP A 23 16.32 -2.04 0.09
C ASP A 23 15.64 -2.49 -1.20
N GLN A 24 14.31 -2.38 -1.39
CA GLN A 24 13.68 -3.11 -2.52
C GLN A 24 12.55 -2.42 -3.31
N ALA A 25 11.86 -1.41 -2.78
CA ALA A 25 10.90 -0.66 -3.60
C ALA A 25 11.64 0.37 -4.48
N ARG A 26 11.71 0.14 -5.79
CA ARG A 26 12.41 1.06 -6.72
C ARG A 26 11.60 2.33 -7.00
N GLN A 27 10.27 2.26 -6.92
CA GLN A 27 9.36 3.37 -7.20
C GLN A 27 8.19 3.40 -6.20
N LEU A 28 7.78 4.61 -5.78
CA LEU A 28 6.59 4.82 -4.98
C LEU A 28 5.64 5.78 -5.69
N ASP A 29 4.37 5.39 -5.75
CA ASP A 29 3.31 6.11 -6.43
C ASP A 29 2.13 6.34 -5.47
N SER A 30 1.66 7.58 -5.39
CA SER A 30 0.52 7.99 -4.55
C SER A 30 -0.71 8.43 -5.34
N THR A 31 -0.74 8.18 -6.65
CA THR A 31 -1.82 8.56 -7.59
C THR A 31 -3.19 8.05 -7.13
N TYR A 32 -3.20 6.90 -6.45
CA TYR A 32 -4.40 6.23 -5.97
C TYR A 32 -4.72 6.47 -4.49
N MET A 33 -3.91 7.29 -3.80
CA MET A 33 -3.97 7.46 -2.35
C MET A 33 -5.24 8.17 -1.91
N GLN A 34 -6.00 7.54 -1.02
CA GLN A 34 -7.15 8.14 -0.36
C GLN A 34 -6.76 8.61 1.06
N THR A 35 -7.12 9.84 1.41
CA THR A 35 -6.92 10.42 2.76
C THR A 35 -8.27 10.58 3.46
N GLY A 36 -8.43 10.15 4.71
CA GLY A 36 -9.61 10.58 5.51
C GLY A 36 -10.06 9.65 6.65
N LYS A 37 -11.09 10.09 7.36
CA LYS A 37 -11.83 9.29 8.36
C LYS A 37 -12.75 8.30 7.65
N LYS A 38 -13.02 7.13 8.25
CA LYS A 38 -13.96 6.12 7.73
C LYS A 38 -15.32 6.77 7.43
N CYS A 39 -15.68 6.85 6.16
CA CYS A 39 -17.01 7.21 5.69
C CYS A 39 -17.58 6.05 4.87
N GLY A 40 -18.89 6.05 4.61
CA GLY A 40 -19.57 4.93 3.93
C GLY A 40 -18.94 4.51 2.60
N GLY A 41 -18.21 5.41 1.93
CA GLY A 41 -17.53 5.15 0.65
C GLY A 41 -16.06 4.75 0.72
N THR A 42 -15.40 4.77 1.90
CA THR A 42 -13.95 4.55 2.00
C THR A 42 -13.55 3.17 1.45
N THR A 43 -14.27 2.12 1.83
CA THR A 43 -14.00 0.75 1.36
C THR A 43 -14.15 0.63 -0.16
N LEU A 44 -15.17 1.24 -0.75
CA LEU A 44 -15.40 1.22 -2.19
C LEU A 44 -14.30 1.96 -2.96
N ARG A 45 -13.85 3.11 -2.44
CA ARG A 45 -12.76 3.88 -3.06
C ARG A 45 -11.45 3.11 -3.04
N ILE A 46 -11.08 2.52 -1.91
CA ILE A 46 -9.86 1.70 -1.80
C ILE A 46 -9.96 0.48 -2.75
N LYS A 47 -11.11 -0.19 -2.79
CA LYS A 47 -11.36 -1.29 -3.74
C LYS A 47 -11.09 -0.86 -5.18
N ASN A 48 -11.68 0.26 -5.61
CA ASN A 48 -11.51 0.76 -6.98
C ASN A 48 -10.05 1.13 -7.30
N SER A 49 -9.30 1.63 -6.32
CA SER A 49 -7.85 1.85 -6.47
C SER A 49 -7.10 0.53 -6.67
N ILE A 50 -7.39 -0.48 -5.84
CA ILE A 50 -6.73 -1.79 -5.92
C ILE A 50 -7.07 -2.49 -7.24
N ASP A 51 -8.34 -2.50 -7.66
CA ASP A 51 -8.76 -3.12 -8.93
C ASP A 51 -7.98 -2.52 -10.11
N LYS A 52 -7.88 -1.19 -10.19
CA LYS A 52 -7.14 -0.50 -11.26
C LYS A 52 -5.66 -0.89 -11.29
N ILE A 53 -5.03 -0.99 -10.12
CA ILE A 53 -3.63 -1.40 -10.01
C ILE A 53 -3.48 -2.86 -10.47
N MET A 54 -4.38 -3.74 -10.04
CA MET A 54 -4.32 -5.17 -10.36
C MET A 54 -4.68 -5.49 -11.82
N ASP A 55 -5.48 -4.64 -12.48
CA ASP A 55 -5.75 -4.75 -13.92
C ASP A 55 -4.54 -4.34 -14.78
N GLN A 56 -3.63 -3.55 -14.22
CA GLN A 56 -2.45 -3.01 -14.91
C GLN A 56 -1.19 -3.86 -14.74
N HIS A 57 -1.15 -4.73 -13.74
CA HIS A 57 0.05 -5.45 -13.35
C HIS A 57 -0.19 -6.94 -13.19
N ARG A 58 0.80 -7.75 -13.59
CA ARG A 58 0.66 -9.21 -13.60
C ARG A 58 0.65 -9.82 -12.21
N TYR A 59 1.41 -9.24 -11.29
CA TYR A 59 1.60 -9.72 -9.93
C TYR A 59 1.40 -8.60 -8.93
N ALA A 60 0.72 -8.90 -7.82
CA ALA A 60 0.44 -7.92 -6.79
C ALA A 60 0.50 -8.53 -5.38
N LYS A 61 0.97 -7.72 -4.43
CA LYS A 61 0.82 -7.99 -2.99
C LYS A 61 0.24 -6.78 -2.29
N ILE A 62 -0.62 -7.04 -1.32
CA ILE A 62 -1.15 -5.99 -0.44
C ILE A 62 -0.41 -6.03 0.90
N GLY A 63 -0.05 -4.85 1.40
CA GLY A 63 0.55 -4.71 2.70
C GLY A 63 0.18 -3.40 3.38
N LYS A 64 0.62 -3.29 4.63
CA LYS A 64 0.56 -2.07 5.43
C LYS A 64 1.96 -1.67 5.88
N THR A 65 2.14 -0.50 6.48
CA THR A 65 3.43 -0.03 7.07
C THR A 65 3.96 -0.87 8.25
N VAL A 66 3.59 -2.15 8.34
CA VAL A 66 4.26 -3.16 9.17
C VAL A 66 5.17 -3.97 8.26
N GLN A 67 6.47 -3.72 8.33
CA GLN A 67 7.50 -4.49 7.64
C GLN A 67 7.30 -4.62 6.11
N PRO A 68 7.44 -3.53 5.35
CA PRO A 68 7.47 -3.60 3.89
C PRO A 68 8.47 -4.65 3.37
N ALA A 69 9.60 -4.87 4.05
CA ALA A 69 10.60 -5.91 3.73
C ALA A 69 10.02 -7.34 3.60
N LYS A 70 8.96 -7.70 4.33
CA LYS A 70 8.31 -9.02 4.18
C LYS A 70 7.58 -9.16 2.83
N ARG A 71 7.19 -8.05 2.20
CA ARG A 71 6.49 -8.07 0.91
C ARG A 71 7.47 -8.08 -0.26
N PHE A 72 8.68 -7.55 -0.07
CA PHE A 72 9.72 -7.53 -1.09
C PHE A 72 10.68 -8.74 -1.07
N GLN A 73 10.63 -9.60 -0.03
CA GLN A 73 11.49 -10.79 0.16
C GLN A 73 12.39 -11.12 -1.05
N ALA A 74 13.69 -10.88 -0.92
CA ALA A 74 14.73 -11.10 -1.94
C ALA A 74 14.77 -12.51 -2.58
N THR A 75 13.99 -13.46 -2.08
CA THR A 75 13.84 -14.82 -2.63
C THR A 75 12.63 -14.97 -3.56
N ASP A 76 11.82 -13.92 -3.74
CA ASP A 76 10.80 -13.90 -4.77
C ASP A 76 11.46 -13.58 -6.12
N TYR A 77 11.30 -14.47 -7.10
CA TYR A 77 11.88 -14.29 -8.45
C TYR A 77 11.21 -13.16 -9.24
N ARG A 78 10.10 -12.62 -8.73
CA ARG A 78 9.32 -11.55 -9.35
C ARG A 78 9.90 -10.21 -8.91
N ASP A 79 10.22 -9.34 -9.86
CA ASP A 79 10.84 -8.03 -9.63
C ASP A 79 9.79 -7.00 -9.16
N TYR A 80 9.42 -7.07 -7.89
CA TYR A 80 8.48 -6.13 -7.27
C TYR A 80 9.09 -4.72 -7.21
N HIS A 81 8.81 -3.92 -8.22
CA HIS A 81 9.46 -2.65 -8.47
C HIS A 81 8.70 -1.41 -7.99
N THR A 82 7.36 -1.48 -7.90
CA THR A 82 6.51 -0.30 -7.66
C THR A 82 5.58 -0.52 -6.47
N MET A 83 5.52 0.46 -5.57
CA MET A 83 4.59 0.52 -4.44
C MET A 83 3.56 1.63 -4.65
N TYR A 84 2.29 1.25 -4.78
CA TYR A 84 1.16 2.19 -4.82
C TYR A 84 0.53 2.35 -3.43
N VAL A 85 0.54 3.55 -2.89
CA VAL A 85 -0.18 3.85 -1.63
C VAL A 85 -1.64 4.11 -1.95
N VAL A 86 -2.55 3.36 -1.31
CA VAL A 86 -4.00 3.42 -1.60
C VAL A 86 -4.81 4.00 -0.43
N TYR A 87 -4.26 4.03 0.78
CA TYR A 87 -4.95 4.59 1.94
C TYR A 87 -3.98 5.04 3.04
N GLU A 88 -4.30 6.13 3.74
CA GLU A 88 -3.60 6.56 4.95
C GLU A 88 -4.57 6.78 6.13
N THR A 89 -4.11 6.46 7.35
CA THR A 89 -4.91 6.61 8.58
C THR A 89 -4.01 6.74 9.81
N THR A 90 -4.46 7.44 10.85
CA THR A 90 -3.81 7.42 12.16
C THR A 90 -4.26 6.25 13.04
N SER A 91 -5.28 5.49 12.60
CA SER A 91 -5.85 4.37 13.36
C SER A 91 -5.22 3.03 12.97
N ASP A 92 -4.53 2.42 13.93
CA ASP A 92 -4.00 1.06 13.82
C ASP A 92 -5.10 0.01 13.54
N ALA A 93 -6.22 0.10 14.26
CA ALA A 93 -7.35 -0.81 14.08
C ALA A 93 -7.88 -0.78 12.64
N PHE A 94 -7.97 0.41 12.04
CA PHE A 94 -8.43 0.54 10.66
C PHE A 94 -7.42 0.01 9.65
N ILE A 95 -6.12 0.26 9.85
CA ILE A 95 -5.15 -0.23 8.88
C ILE A 95 -5.06 -1.75 8.88
N LYS A 96 -5.13 -2.37 10.07
CA LYS A 96 -5.21 -3.83 10.23
C LYS A 96 -6.47 -4.39 9.57
N HIS A 97 -7.62 -3.79 9.85
CA HIS A 97 -8.88 -4.20 9.26
C HIS A 97 -8.84 -4.18 7.72
N TYR A 98 -8.37 -3.08 7.13
CA TYR A 98 -8.33 -2.96 5.67
C TYR A 98 -7.31 -3.89 5.02
N GLU A 99 -6.13 -4.08 5.63
CA GLU A 99 -5.16 -5.07 5.13
C GLU A 99 -5.80 -6.46 5.08
N SER A 100 -6.33 -6.96 6.19
CA SER A 100 -6.94 -8.30 6.25
C SER A 100 -8.14 -8.41 5.30
N TYR A 101 -8.99 -7.39 5.25
CA TYR A 101 -10.18 -7.38 4.39
C TYR A 101 -9.80 -7.51 2.90
N PHE A 102 -8.84 -6.71 2.44
CA PHE A 102 -8.45 -6.73 1.03
C PHE A 102 -7.59 -7.92 0.65
N ILE A 103 -6.73 -8.42 1.55
CA ILE A 103 -6.00 -9.67 1.30
C ILE A 103 -6.97 -10.84 1.12
N ASN A 104 -7.98 -10.96 1.98
CA ASN A 104 -8.98 -12.03 1.86
C ASN A 104 -9.80 -11.86 0.56
N LYS A 105 -10.27 -10.64 0.29
CA LYS A 105 -11.06 -10.32 -0.91
C LYS A 105 -10.34 -10.71 -2.21
N TYR A 106 -9.04 -10.46 -2.31
CA TYR A 106 -8.23 -10.72 -3.50
C TYR A 106 -7.33 -11.95 -3.36
N SER A 107 -7.63 -12.86 -2.43
CA SER A 107 -6.79 -14.04 -2.11
C SER A 107 -6.43 -14.93 -3.31
N LYS A 108 -7.29 -14.98 -4.33
CA LYS A 108 -7.05 -15.76 -5.56
C LYS A 108 -6.14 -15.06 -6.58
N GLN A 109 -5.90 -13.77 -6.41
CA GLN A 109 -5.16 -12.92 -7.36
C GLN A 109 -3.86 -12.36 -6.74
N LEU A 110 -3.76 -12.35 -5.42
CA LEU A 110 -2.58 -11.85 -4.71
C LEU A 110 -1.54 -12.94 -4.47
N ASP A 111 -0.28 -12.52 -4.52
CA ASP A 111 0.87 -13.36 -4.19
C ASP A 111 1.27 -13.28 -2.71
N ASN A 112 0.31 -12.91 -1.86
CA ASN A 112 0.50 -12.82 -0.42
C ASN A 112 0.74 -14.23 0.17
N LYS A 113 2.00 -14.61 0.41
CA LYS A 113 2.35 -15.89 1.07
C LYS A 113 1.75 -16.06 2.49
N HIS A 114 1.35 -14.96 3.14
CA HIS A 114 0.68 -14.95 4.44
C HIS A 114 -0.47 -13.94 4.46
N GLU A 115 -1.57 -14.32 5.12
CA GLU A 115 -2.81 -13.54 5.21
C GLU A 115 -2.63 -12.19 5.92
N ASN A 116 -1.66 -12.06 6.82
CA ASN A 116 -1.46 -10.85 7.62
C ASN A 116 0.03 -10.58 7.86
N SER A 117 0.43 -9.31 7.79
CA SER A 117 1.71 -8.88 8.34
C SER A 117 1.56 -8.72 9.88
N THR A 118 2.17 -9.64 10.63
CA THR A 118 2.29 -9.58 12.10
C THR A 118 3.61 -8.91 12.49
N GLY A 119 3.57 -8.01 13.48
CA GLY A 119 4.74 -7.25 13.97
C GLY A 119 4.38 -5.92 14.62
N ARG A 120 5.38 -5.25 15.22
CA ARG A 120 5.25 -3.90 15.79
C ARG A 120 5.02 -2.91 14.63
N LEU A 121 3.95 -2.10 14.70
CA LEU A 121 3.67 -1.14 13.64
C LEU A 121 4.70 -0.04 13.63
N ALA A 122 5.37 0.11 12.49
CA ALA A 122 6.04 1.35 12.19
C ALA A 122 5.00 2.38 11.73
N THR A 123 5.19 3.62 12.15
CA THR A 123 4.42 4.75 11.63
C THR A 123 5.37 5.61 10.83
N VAL A 124 4.85 6.21 9.76
CA VAL A 124 5.56 7.24 8.99
C VAL A 124 4.80 8.54 9.20
N LYS A 125 5.48 9.51 9.84
CA LYS A 125 4.89 10.79 10.28
C LYS A 125 3.62 10.61 11.14
N GLY A 126 3.61 9.61 12.03
CA GLY A 126 2.47 9.32 12.91
C GLY A 126 1.25 8.70 12.21
N LYS A 127 1.40 8.24 10.96
CA LYS A 127 0.35 7.59 10.18
C LYS A 127 0.72 6.15 9.80
N HIS A 128 -0.32 5.38 9.49
CA HIS A 128 -0.27 4.07 8.89
C HIS A 128 -0.78 4.13 7.45
N TYR A 129 -0.21 3.31 6.58
CA TYR A 129 -0.51 3.30 5.15
C TYR A 129 -0.85 1.90 4.67
N LEU A 130 -1.79 1.81 3.75
CA LEU A 130 -2.12 0.60 2.98
C LEU A 130 -1.53 0.79 1.60
N TYR A 131 -0.84 -0.23 1.11
CA TYR A 131 -0.21 -0.18 -0.19
C TYR A 131 -0.40 -1.48 -0.97
N VAL A 132 -0.24 -1.37 -2.28
CA VAL A 132 -0.12 -2.49 -3.21
C VAL A 132 1.29 -2.44 -3.80
N VAL A 133 2.05 -3.52 -3.72
CA VAL A 133 3.32 -3.66 -4.44
C VAL A 133 3.11 -4.55 -5.65
N VAL A 134 3.71 -4.19 -6.77
CA VAL A 134 3.48 -4.86 -8.05
C VAL A 134 4.77 -5.29 -8.76
N ALA A 135 4.65 -6.35 -9.54
CA ALA A 135 5.64 -6.82 -10.51
C ALA A 135 4.93 -7.19 -11.83
N ASP A 136 5.69 -7.17 -12.92
CA ASP A 136 5.21 -7.48 -14.27
C ASP A 136 5.90 -8.72 -14.87
#